data_AF-A0A1G5FYD5-F1
#
_entry.id   AF-A0A1G5FYD5-F1
#
_cell.length_a   1.000
_cell.length_b   1.000
_cell.length_c   1.000
_cell.angle_alpha   90.00
_cell.angle_beta   90.00
_cell.angle_gamma   90.00
#
_symmetry.space_group_name_H-M   'P 1'
#
loop_
_entity.id
_entity.type
_entity.pdbx_description
1 polymer ?
#
loop_
_entity_poly.entity_id
_entity_poly.type
_entity_poly.pdbx_seq_one_letter_code
_entity_poly.pdbx_strand_id
1 'polypeptide(L)'
;MKKERKTMSYARPNSAKKESAGCLFGLLTFILEMLGLIPGIYIVKFVDDTFNNSILTQIAVFIFPFLGMVIVVLLMACLEERIVAARHPEVSPMDEAEKYLPKEPFERVPHFGKLFGDDQVDELIGSYSFSPYIDKKGNSSKFINLSEDKKWMQLLGSYLPLDLLCGYNENTNFLYTIDGAIIQLPKRAKKTDVKDQIREFLDARGMYYKFLPSSSEKVFNEISKKYGTLSRADWSRMRYEWEKNILSNKKVFRELGFQKYTPHSARVKENQYFFERVLTANELENTALAVRRKEIPLSDYLVFEKYKNEYSVCNGIELIKLVNDSQKKESLDFLFDCLRDVDEAYFMPAAELLKDLPADLVFKKMEKNARRAYENRDANRLAGILYLSKLMGHETEYIRKKKEEIRKGKEEELQKTIESVYDTRKYVRYMMEE
;
A
#
# COMPACT_ATOMS: atom_id res chain seq x y z
N MET A 1 -44.25 14.09 27.88
CA MET A 1 -44.52 13.26 26.68
C MET A 1 -43.39 12.25 26.49
N LYS A 2 -43.64 10.97 26.77
CA LYS A 2 -42.70 9.86 26.56
C LYS A 2 -42.66 9.52 25.07
N LYS A 3 -41.47 9.54 24.45
CA LYS A 3 -41.26 9.08 23.07
C LYS A 3 -40.71 7.65 23.11
N GLU A 4 -41.50 6.71 22.61
CA GLU A 4 -41.16 5.29 22.50
C GLU A 4 -40.01 5.07 21.50
N ARG A 5 -39.02 4.27 21.91
CA ARG A 5 -37.96 3.75 21.02
C ARG A 5 -38.49 2.50 20.31
N LYS A 6 -38.67 2.58 19.00
CA LYS A 6 -38.83 1.40 18.14
C LYS A 6 -37.46 0.78 17.87
N THR A 7 -37.24 -0.44 18.33
CA THR A 7 -36.10 -1.28 17.98
C THR A 7 -36.35 -1.95 16.62
N MET A 8 -35.50 -1.66 15.63
CA MET A 8 -35.44 -2.40 14.37
C MET A 8 -34.67 -3.71 14.60
N SER A 9 -35.39 -4.84 14.51
CA SER A 9 -34.82 -6.18 14.45
C SER A 9 -34.32 -6.46 13.03
N TYR A 10 -33.01 -6.69 12.86
CA TYR A 10 -32.44 -7.15 11.61
C TYR A 10 -32.73 -8.64 11.41
N ALA A 11 -33.54 -8.96 10.39
CA ALA A 11 -33.74 -10.33 9.93
C ALA A 11 -32.44 -10.89 9.33
N ARG A 12 -31.99 -12.05 9.82
CA ARG A 12 -30.84 -12.79 9.25
C ARG A 12 -31.17 -13.23 7.82
N PRO A 13 -30.22 -13.15 6.86
CA PRO A 13 -30.43 -13.70 5.53
C PRO A 13 -30.54 -15.23 5.58
N ASN A 14 -31.53 -15.76 4.86
CA ASN A 14 -31.87 -17.18 4.75
C ASN A 14 -30.66 -18.05 4.41
N SER A 15 -30.29 -18.95 5.34
CA SER A 15 -29.29 -20.01 5.16
C SER A 15 -29.67 -21.03 4.07
N ALA A 16 -30.93 -21.08 3.65
CA ALA A 16 -31.45 -22.07 2.72
C ALA A 16 -30.87 -22.03 1.28
N LYS A 17 -30.33 -20.90 0.82
CA LYS A 17 -29.77 -20.80 -0.56
C LYS A 17 -28.34 -21.31 -0.71
N LYS A 18 -27.58 -21.41 0.38
CA LYS A 18 -26.22 -22.00 0.34
C LYS A 18 -26.27 -23.52 0.33
N GLU A 19 -27.26 -24.12 0.98
CA GLU A 19 -27.45 -25.57 1.01
C GLU A 19 -27.88 -26.14 -0.35
N SER A 20 -28.70 -25.41 -1.13
CA SER A 20 -29.16 -25.89 -2.44
C SER A 20 -28.06 -25.97 -3.50
N ALA A 21 -27.06 -25.09 -3.47
CA ALA A 21 -25.95 -25.11 -4.42
C ALA A 21 -24.96 -26.26 -4.13
N GLY A 22 -24.73 -26.58 -2.85
CA GLY A 22 -23.90 -27.71 -2.42
C GLY A 22 -24.50 -29.05 -2.83
N CYS A 23 -25.83 -29.21 -2.68
CA CYS A 23 -26.53 -30.42 -3.12
C CYS A 23 -26.45 -30.65 -4.64
N LEU A 24 -26.57 -29.61 -5.46
CA LEU A 24 -26.53 -29.74 -6.91
C LEU A 24 -25.13 -30.14 -7.41
N PHE A 25 -24.08 -29.57 -6.81
CA PHE A 25 -22.69 -29.92 -7.12
C PHE A 25 -22.37 -31.35 -6.69
N GLY A 26 -22.78 -31.75 -5.48
CA GLY A 26 -22.60 -33.13 -5.00
C GLY A 26 -23.30 -34.16 -5.88
N LEU A 27 -24.51 -33.86 -6.36
CA LEU A 27 -25.25 -34.72 -7.28
C LEU A 27 -24.54 -34.86 -8.64
N LEU A 28 -24.02 -33.76 -9.19
CA LEU A 28 -23.32 -33.77 -10.48
C LEU A 28 -22.02 -34.59 -10.40
N THR A 29 -21.22 -34.40 -9.34
CA THR A 29 -20.00 -35.18 -9.11
C THR A 29 -20.31 -36.67 -8.98
N PHE A 30 -21.35 -37.03 -8.23
CA PHE A 30 -21.76 -38.42 -8.08
C PHE A 30 -22.22 -39.06 -9.41
N ILE A 31 -22.98 -38.33 -10.23
CA ILE A 31 -23.40 -38.80 -11.56
C ILE A 31 -22.18 -39.03 -12.47
N LEU A 32 -21.20 -38.13 -12.43
CA LEU A 32 -19.97 -38.24 -13.22
C LEU A 32 -19.08 -39.40 -12.78
N GLU A 33 -18.96 -39.65 -11.46
CA GLU A 33 -18.25 -40.82 -10.93
C GLU A 33 -18.90 -42.13 -11.38
N MET A 34 -20.24 -42.20 -11.35
CA MET A 34 -20.98 -43.39 -11.80
C MET A 34 -20.84 -43.61 -13.32
N LEU A 35 -20.80 -42.54 -14.12
CA LEU A 35 -20.53 -42.62 -15.55
C LEU A 35 -19.11 -43.10 -15.87
N GLY A 36 -18.13 -42.87 -14.99
CA GLY A 36 -16.78 -43.41 -15.11
C GLY A 36 -16.68 -44.90 -14.77
N LEU A 37 -17.50 -45.38 -13.83
CA LEU A 37 -17.50 -46.78 -13.37
C LEU A 37 -18.16 -47.74 -14.36
N ILE A 38 -19.23 -47.32 -15.04
CA ILE A 38 -19.99 -48.19 -15.95
C ILE A 38 -19.11 -48.74 -17.10
N PRO A 39 -18.34 -47.93 -17.85
CA PRO A 39 -17.43 -48.43 -18.88
C PRO A 39 -16.36 -49.37 -18.33
N GLY A 40 -15.84 -49.10 -17.12
CA GLY A 40 -14.86 -49.95 -16.46
C GLY A 40 -15.38 -51.37 -16.24
N ILE A 41 -16.63 -51.52 -15.82
CA ILE A 41 -17.29 -52.83 -15.64
C ILE A 41 -17.40 -53.58 -16.98
N TYR A 42 -17.78 -52.90 -18.06
CA TYR A 42 -17.88 -53.52 -19.39
C TYR A 42 -16.51 -53.94 -19.94
N ILE A 43 -15.46 -53.16 -19.70
CA ILE A 43 -14.09 -53.51 -20.12
C ILE A 43 -13.57 -54.71 -19.32
N VAL A 44 -13.80 -54.75 -18.00
CA VAL A 44 -13.42 -55.90 -17.17
C VAL A 44 -14.11 -57.17 -17.68
N LYS A 45 -15.40 -57.10 -17.96
CA LYS A 45 -16.16 -58.23 -18.52
C LYS A 45 -15.62 -58.66 -19.88
N PHE A 46 -15.31 -57.70 -20.77
CA PHE A 46 -14.72 -57.99 -22.07
C PHE A 46 -13.35 -58.68 -21.96
N VAL A 47 -12.49 -58.24 -21.03
CA VAL A 47 -11.19 -58.86 -20.78
C VAL A 47 -11.36 -60.29 -20.28
N ASP A 48 -12.31 -60.52 -19.37
CA ASP A 48 -12.62 -61.85 -18.85
C ASP A 48 -13.12 -62.79 -19.96
N ASP A 49 -14.11 -62.33 -20.75
CA ASP A 49 -14.72 -63.09 -21.85
C ASP A 49 -13.71 -63.38 -22.98
N THR A 50 -12.74 -62.49 -23.23
CA THR A 50 -11.81 -62.61 -24.36
C THR A 50 -10.56 -63.41 -24.02
N PHE A 51 -10.00 -63.22 -22.82
CA PHE A 51 -8.70 -63.78 -22.47
C PHE A 51 -8.80 -64.96 -21.49
N ASN A 52 -9.95 -65.13 -20.83
CA ASN A 52 -10.22 -66.18 -19.83
C ASN A 52 -9.05 -66.42 -18.86
N ASN A 53 -8.45 -65.32 -18.40
CA ASN A 53 -7.25 -65.33 -17.57
C ASN A 53 -7.52 -64.51 -16.31
N SER A 54 -7.61 -65.21 -15.18
CA SER A 54 -7.98 -64.62 -13.89
C SER A 54 -7.04 -63.50 -13.41
N ILE A 55 -5.75 -63.56 -13.77
CA ILE A 55 -4.77 -62.54 -13.40
C ILE A 55 -5.03 -61.26 -14.20
N LEU A 56 -5.29 -61.38 -15.51
CA LEU A 56 -5.61 -60.24 -16.37
C LEU A 56 -6.94 -59.59 -15.96
N THR A 57 -7.95 -60.39 -15.61
CA THR A 57 -9.23 -59.87 -15.11
C THR A 57 -9.04 -59.12 -13.79
N GLN A 58 -8.24 -59.64 -12.85
CA GLN A 58 -7.94 -58.94 -11.59
C GLN A 58 -7.20 -57.62 -11.83
N ILE A 59 -6.20 -57.60 -12.72
CA ILE A 59 -5.49 -56.36 -13.08
C ILE A 59 -6.47 -55.34 -13.70
N ALA A 60 -7.36 -55.79 -14.59
CA ALA A 60 -8.37 -54.95 -15.21
C ALA A 60 -9.32 -54.32 -14.18
N VAL A 61 -9.77 -55.08 -13.17
CA VAL A 61 -10.63 -54.59 -12.08
C VAL A 61 -9.98 -53.44 -11.32
N PHE A 62 -8.66 -53.46 -11.12
CA PHE A 62 -7.97 -52.40 -10.41
C PHE A 62 -7.62 -51.20 -11.29
N ILE A 63 -7.26 -51.39 -12.56
CA ILE A 63 -6.74 -50.30 -13.40
C ILE A 63 -7.85 -49.47 -14.05
N PHE A 64 -8.89 -50.12 -14.59
CA PHE A 64 -9.89 -49.42 -15.41
C PHE A 64 -10.78 -48.43 -14.66
N PRO A 65 -11.16 -48.64 -13.38
CA PRO A 65 -11.88 -47.62 -12.60
C PRO A 65 -11.05 -46.34 -12.39
N PHE A 66 -9.75 -46.48 -12.16
CA PHE A 66 -8.85 -45.32 -12.02
C PHE A 66 -8.69 -44.58 -13.33
N LEU A 67 -8.55 -45.30 -14.46
CA LEU A 67 -8.46 -44.70 -15.78
C LEU A 67 -9.74 -43.94 -16.14
N GLY A 68 -10.92 -44.48 -15.80
CA GLY A 68 -12.21 -43.82 -15.95
C GLY A 68 -12.28 -42.49 -15.18
N MET A 69 -11.82 -42.47 -13.92
CA MET A 69 -11.75 -41.24 -13.12
C MET A 69 -10.82 -40.19 -13.73
N VAL A 70 -9.64 -40.58 -14.23
CA VAL A 70 -8.70 -39.65 -14.88
C VAL A 70 -9.33 -38.99 -16.11
N ILE A 71 -10.07 -39.75 -16.92
CA ILE A 71 -10.78 -39.21 -18.10
C ILE A 71 -11.86 -38.21 -17.67
N VAL A 72 -12.62 -38.51 -16.62
CA VAL A 72 -13.65 -37.58 -16.09
C VAL A 72 -13.02 -36.27 -15.59
N VAL A 73 -11.91 -36.34 -14.87
CA VAL A 73 -11.19 -35.13 -14.39
C VAL A 73 -10.67 -34.29 -15.55
N LEU A 74 -10.11 -34.92 -16.59
CA LEU A 74 -9.65 -34.21 -17.79
C LEU A 74 -10.80 -33.56 -18.55
N LEU A 75 -11.93 -34.25 -18.70
CA LEU A 75 -13.13 -33.70 -19.33
C LEU A 75 -13.68 -32.50 -18.55
N MET A 76 -13.67 -32.57 -17.21
CA MET A 76 -14.08 -31.45 -16.35
C MET A 76 -13.16 -30.24 -16.52
N ALA A 77 -11.85 -30.44 -16.57
CA ALA A 77 -10.89 -29.36 -16.80
C ALA A 77 -11.10 -28.71 -18.19
N CYS A 78 -11.31 -29.50 -19.24
CA CYS A 78 -11.59 -28.97 -20.59
C CYS A 78 -12.95 -28.27 -20.68
N LEU A 79 -13.97 -28.75 -19.95
CA LEU A 79 -15.28 -28.10 -19.87
C LEU A 79 -15.19 -26.75 -19.16
N GLU A 80 -14.40 -26.66 -18.10
CA GLU A 80 -14.18 -25.42 -17.36
C GLU A 80 -13.49 -24.37 -18.25
N GLU A 81 -12.44 -24.74 -18.99
CA GLU A 81 -11.80 -23.85 -19.98
C GLU A 81 -12.75 -23.39 -21.08
N ARG A 82 -13.61 -24.27 -21.61
CA ARG A 82 -14.59 -23.91 -22.65
C ARG A 82 -15.73 -23.03 -22.12
N ILE A 83 -16.19 -23.25 -20.89
CA ILE A 83 -17.18 -22.38 -20.22
C ILE A 83 -16.59 -20.99 -19.95
N VAL A 84 -15.29 -20.90 -19.67
CA VAL A 84 -14.56 -19.64 -19.51
C VAL A 84 -14.35 -18.93 -20.86
N ALA A 85 -13.95 -19.65 -21.91
CA ALA A 85 -13.76 -19.10 -23.24
C ALA A 85 -15.07 -18.63 -23.91
N ALA A 86 -16.18 -19.36 -23.72
CA ALA A 86 -17.50 -18.97 -24.24
C ALA A 86 -18.08 -17.70 -23.57
N ARG A 87 -17.49 -17.23 -22.46
CA ARG A 87 -17.91 -16.00 -21.75
C ARG A 87 -17.17 -14.73 -22.18
N HIS A 88 -16.19 -14.83 -23.09
CA HIS A 88 -15.42 -13.69 -23.55
C HIS A 88 -15.23 -13.74 -25.07
N PRO A 89 -16.12 -13.13 -25.88
CA PRO A 89 -15.76 -12.80 -27.25
C PRO A 89 -14.69 -11.69 -27.22
N GLU A 90 -13.56 -11.94 -27.86
CA GLU A 90 -12.50 -10.94 -28.06
C GLU A 90 -13.03 -9.79 -28.92
N VAL A 91 -13.10 -8.58 -28.34
CA VAL A 91 -13.22 -7.33 -29.07
C VAL A 91 -12.26 -6.30 -28.47
N SER A 92 -11.61 -5.57 -29.37
CA SER A 92 -10.51 -4.61 -29.19
C SER A 92 -10.70 -3.55 -28.08
N PRO A 93 -9.65 -3.14 -27.33
CA PRO A 93 -9.81 -2.73 -25.94
C PRO A 93 -9.86 -1.23 -25.61
N MET A 94 -9.95 -0.30 -26.57
CA MET A 94 -9.72 1.13 -26.22
C MET A 94 -10.92 2.08 -26.33
N ASP A 95 -11.83 1.97 -27.29
CA ASP A 95 -12.78 3.08 -27.53
C ASP A 95 -14.22 2.86 -27.00
N GLU A 96 -14.55 1.67 -26.48
CA GLU A 96 -15.91 1.38 -25.97
C GLU A 96 -16.05 1.41 -24.43
N ALA A 97 -14.94 1.40 -23.68
CA ALA A 97 -14.99 1.33 -22.21
C ALA A 97 -15.61 2.58 -21.54
N GLU A 98 -15.53 3.74 -22.19
CA GLU A 98 -16.15 4.99 -21.72
C GLU A 98 -17.67 5.01 -21.88
N LYS A 99 -18.22 4.26 -22.85
CA LYS A 99 -19.63 4.39 -23.26
C LYS A 99 -20.60 3.54 -22.45
N TYR A 100 -20.09 2.55 -21.69
CA TYR A 100 -20.89 1.55 -20.97
C TYR A 100 -20.70 1.58 -19.45
N LEU A 101 -20.39 2.73 -18.84
CA LEU A 101 -20.45 2.89 -17.39
C LEU A 101 -21.86 3.35 -16.94
N PRO A 102 -22.69 2.50 -16.31
CA PRO A 102 -23.93 2.95 -15.70
C PRO A 102 -23.64 3.81 -14.45
N LYS A 103 -24.31 4.96 -14.41
CA LYS A 103 -24.27 6.05 -13.43
C LYS A 103 -24.91 5.72 -12.08
N GLU A 104 -24.52 4.65 -11.39
CA GLU A 104 -24.75 4.64 -9.93
C GLU A 104 -23.69 5.57 -9.31
N PRO A 105 -24.07 6.64 -8.57
CA PRO A 105 -23.09 7.58 -8.04
C PRO A 105 -22.30 6.86 -6.94
N PHE A 106 -21.13 6.37 -7.30
CA PHE A 106 -20.06 6.20 -6.33
C PHE A 106 -19.74 7.62 -5.86
N GLU A 107 -20.03 7.93 -4.59
CA GLU A 107 -19.88 9.28 -4.05
C GLU A 107 -18.49 9.81 -4.41
N ARG A 108 -18.39 11.07 -4.88
CA ARG A 108 -17.12 11.65 -5.31
C ARG A 108 -16.05 11.52 -4.23
N VAL A 109 -16.42 11.69 -2.96
CA VAL A 109 -15.54 11.54 -1.80
C VAL A 109 -16.26 10.75 -0.70
N PRO A 110 -16.27 9.42 -0.78
CA PRO A 110 -17.11 8.58 0.08
C PRO A 110 -16.78 8.79 1.55
N HIS A 111 -17.79 9.13 2.36
CA HIS A 111 -17.69 9.37 3.82
C HIS A 111 -16.78 10.55 4.25
N PHE A 112 -15.61 10.73 3.63
CA PHE A 112 -14.60 11.72 3.98
C PHE A 112 -15.06 13.17 3.77
N GLY A 113 -15.92 13.44 2.80
CA GLY A 113 -16.51 14.76 2.63
C GLY A 113 -17.21 15.25 3.92
N LYS A 114 -17.91 14.36 4.62
CA LYS A 114 -18.52 14.66 5.93
C LYS A 114 -17.50 14.82 7.06
N LEU A 115 -16.36 14.13 6.97
CA LEU A 115 -15.30 14.16 7.97
C LEU A 115 -14.48 15.45 7.92
N PHE A 116 -14.22 15.97 6.72
CA PHE A 116 -13.38 17.15 6.48
C PHE A 116 -14.19 18.43 6.18
N GLY A 117 -15.42 18.28 5.71
CA GLY A 117 -16.23 19.35 5.11
C GLY A 117 -16.16 19.30 3.59
N ASP A 118 -17.31 19.12 2.93
CA ASP A 118 -17.40 18.88 1.48
C ASP A 118 -16.69 19.98 0.66
N ASP A 119 -16.89 21.25 1.02
CA ASP A 119 -16.28 22.39 0.32
C ASP A 119 -14.73 22.37 0.35
N GLN A 120 -14.15 22.01 1.50
CA GLN A 120 -12.69 21.95 1.66
C GLN A 120 -12.09 20.81 0.84
N VAL A 121 -12.79 19.68 0.78
CA VAL A 121 -12.31 18.51 0.04
C VAL A 121 -12.40 18.77 -1.46
N ASP A 122 -13.45 19.42 -1.94
CA ASP A 122 -13.59 19.74 -3.36
C ASP A 122 -12.52 20.74 -3.83
N GLU A 123 -12.21 21.77 -3.02
CA GLU A 123 -11.09 22.68 -3.28
C GLU A 123 -9.75 21.95 -3.30
N LEU A 124 -9.51 21.11 -2.29
CA LEU A 124 -8.26 20.35 -2.16
C LEU A 124 -8.06 19.40 -3.35
N ILE A 125 -9.06 18.58 -3.68
CA ILE A 125 -8.99 17.63 -4.81
C ILE A 125 -8.84 18.37 -6.15
N GLY A 126 -9.53 19.50 -6.31
CA GLY A 126 -9.46 20.32 -7.53
C GLY A 126 -8.07 20.87 -7.84
N SER A 127 -7.20 20.99 -6.82
CA SER A 127 -5.81 21.45 -6.97
C SER A 127 -4.84 20.36 -7.44
N TYR A 128 -5.23 19.08 -7.40
CA TYR A 128 -4.36 17.97 -7.74
C TYR A 128 -4.55 17.51 -9.19
N SER A 129 -3.43 17.17 -9.83
CA SER A 129 -3.45 16.34 -11.03
C SER A 129 -3.40 14.86 -10.63
N PHE A 130 -4.11 14.01 -11.36
CA PHE A 130 -4.16 12.57 -11.12
C PHE A 130 -3.63 11.83 -12.34
N SER A 131 -2.67 10.94 -12.11
CA SER A 131 -2.05 10.13 -13.16
C SER A 131 -2.27 8.64 -12.88
N PRO A 132 -2.37 7.78 -13.92
CA PRO A 132 -2.51 6.34 -13.74
C PRO A 132 -1.41 5.76 -12.84
N TYR A 133 -1.79 4.89 -11.90
CA TYR A 133 -0.82 4.14 -11.10
C TYR A 133 0.01 3.23 -12.02
N ILE A 134 1.33 3.25 -11.87
CA ILE A 134 2.26 2.37 -12.58
C ILE A 134 2.84 1.39 -11.57
N ASP A 135 2.62 0.10 -11.79
CA ASP A 135 3.12 -0.95 -10.92
C ASP A 135 4.65 -1.12 -11.02
N LYS A 136 5.23 -1.98 -10.19
CA LYS A 136 6.67 -2.26 -10.19
C LYS A 136 7.18 -2.90 -11.49
N LYS A 137 6.29 -3.43 -12.32
CA LYS A 137 6.60 -4.06 -13.62
C LYS A 137 6.43 -3.05 -14.77
N GLY A 138 6.00 -1.83 -14.50
CA GLY A 138 5.75 -0.80 -15.51
C GLY A 138 4.34 -0.86 -16.12
N ASN A 139 3.44 -1.69 -15.59
CA ASN A 139 2.06 -1.77 -16.08
C ASN A 139 1.23 -0.63 -15.50
N SER A 140 0.49 0.05 -16.37
CA SER A 140 -0.43 1.11 -15.98
C SER A 140 -1.79 0.55 -15.55
N SER A 141 -2.26 0.96 -14.38
CA SER A 141 -3.61 0.65 -13.90
C SER A 141 -4.65 1.43 -14.69
N LYS A 142 -5.76 0.76 -15.03
CA LYS A 142 -6.89 1.38 -15.73
C LYS A 142 -7.90 2.02 -14.78
N PHE A 143 -7.83 1.69 -13.50
CA PHE A 143 -8.89 2.01 -12.52
C PHE A 143 -8.41 2.83 -11.33
N ILE A 144 -7.10 2.94 -11.15
CA ILE A 144 -6.45 3.62 -10.03
C ILE A 144 -5.56 4.71 -10.60
N ASN A 145 -5.90 5.96 -10.30
CA ASN A 145 -5.02 7.10 -10.49
C ASN A 145 -4.55 7.61 -9.14
N LEU A 146 -3.35 8.18 -9.08
CA LEU A 146 -2.77 8.79 -7.89
C LEU A 146 -2.54 10.28 -8.12
N SER A 147 -2.69 11.07 -7.06
CA SER A 147 -2.20 12.44 -7.06
C SER A 147 -0.68 12.48 -7.18
N GLU A 148 -0.13 13.61 -7.62
CA GLU A 148 1.32 13.81 -7.76
C GLU A 148 2.09 13.54 -6.45
N ASP A 149 1.50 13.94 -5.31
CA ASP A 149 2.04 13.71 -3.96
C ASP A 149 1.71 12.31 -3.39
N LYS A 150 0.97 11.49 -4.14
CA LYS A 150 0.54 10.12 -3.76
C LYS A 150 -0.23 10.06 -2.44
N LYS A 151 -0.86 11.16 -2.01
CA LYS A 151 -1.73 11.20 -0.82
C LYS A 151 -3.19 10.90 -1.14
N TRP A 152 -3.60 11.08 -2.39
CA TRP A 152 -4.94 10.80 -2.86
C TRP A 152 -4.94 9.72 -3.94
N MET A 153 -5.94 8.86 -3.87
CA MET A 153 -6.24 7.87 -4.89
C MET A 153 -7.59 8.18 -5.51
N GLN A 154 -7.62 8.26 -6.83
CA GLN A 154 -8.86 8.20 -7.58
C GLN A 154 -9.12 6.74 -7.98
N LEU A 155 -10.11 6.11 -7.37
CA LEU A 155 -10.56 4.76 -7.69
C LEU A 155 -11.94 4.86 -8.32
N LEU A 156 -12.08 4.41 -9.57
CA LEU A 156 -13.38 4.38 -10.25
C LEU A 156 -14.13 5.73 -10.18
N GLY A 157 -13.42 6.84 -10.28
CA GLY A 157 -13.99 8.20 -10.24
C GLY A 157 -14.23 8.80 -8.85
N SER A 158 -14.00 8.05 -7.77
CA SER A 158 -14.04 8.60 -6.41
C SER A 158 -12.66 8.81 -5.84
N TYR A 159 -12.51 9.83 -5.02
CA TYR A 159 -11.26 10.26 -4.41
C TYR A 159 -11.20 9.79 -2.95
N LEU A 160 -10.09 9.15 -2.61
CA LEU A 160 -9.86 8.51 -1.33
C LEU A 160 -8.49 8.92 -0.79
N PRO A 161 -8.41 9.46 0.44
CA PRO A 161 -7.15 9.76 1.10
C PRO A 161 -6.45 8.45 1.47
N LEU A 162 -5.28 8.21 0.90
CA LEU A 162 -4.59 6.92 0.93
C LEU A 162 -4.17 6.51 2.34
N ASP A 163 -3.64 7.45 3.12
CA ASP A 163 -3.20 7.20 4.49
C ASP A 163 -4.35 6.77 5.42
N LEU A 164 -5.60 7.11 5.08
CA LEU A 164 -6.77 6.75 5.86
C LEU A 164 -7.36 5.39 5.46
N LEU A 165 -6.92 4.80 4.35
CA LEU A 165 -7.35 3.47 3.91
C LEU A 165 -6.53 2.37 4.57
N CYS A 166 -7.16 1.54 5.40
CA CYS A 166 -6.45 0.47 6.10
C CYS A 166 -6.57 -0.90 5.46
N GLY A 167 -7.56 -1.12 4.62
CA GLY A 167 -7.78 -2.47 4.11
C GLY A 167 -8.76 -2.58 2.97
N TYR A 168 -8.81 -3.80 2.43
CA TYR A 168 -9.71 -4.20 1.37
C TYR A 168 -10.11 -5.66 1.56
N ASN A 169 -11.40 -5.93 1.37
CA ASN A 169 -11.92 -7.28 1.29
C ASN A 169 -12.47 -7.53 -0.11
N GLU A 170 -11.76 -8.35 -0.87
CA GLU A 170 -12.09 -8.67 -2.26
C GLU A 170 -13.39 -9.49 -2.39
N ASN A 171 -13.79 -10.23 -1.36
CA ASN A 171 -14.99 -11.07 -1.37
C ASN A 171 -16.25 -10.25 -1.13
N THR A 172 -16.20 -9.30 -0.19
CA THR A 172 -17.33 -8.40 0.13
C THR A 172 -17.30 -7.11 -0.67
N ASN A 173 -16.18 -6.81 -1.34
CA ASN A 173 -15.93 -5.59 -2.10
C ASN A 173 -15.99 -4.33 -1.20
N PHE A 174 -15.37 -4.42 -0.03
CA PHE A 174 -15.32 -3.34 0.97
C PHE A 174 -13.92 -2.77 1.10
N LEU A 175 -13.79 -1.45 1.07
CA LEU A 175 -12.61 -0.75 1.60
C LEU A 175 -12.84 -0.43 3.08
N TYR A 176 -11.79 -0.53 3.87
CA TYR A 176 -11.78 -0.21 5.29
C TYR A 176 -10.93 1.01 5.53
N THR A 177 -11.36 1.85 6.47
CA THR A 177 -10.68 3.08 6.86
C THR A 177 -10.27 3.03 8.32
N ILE A 178 -9.25 3.80 8.69
CA ILE A 178 -8.74 3.80 10.06
C ILE A 178 -9.72 4.34 11.10
N ASP A 179 -10.63 5.22 10.69
CA ASP A 179 -11.73 5.73 11.51
C ASP A 179 -12.85 4.71 11.75
N GLY A 180 -12.74 3.50 11.18
CA GLY A 180 -13.71 2.44 11.37
C GLY A 180 -14.86 2.44 10.36
N ALA A 181 -14.87 3.35 9.38
CA ALA A 181 -15.85 3.31 8.31
C ALA A 181 -15.60 2.14 7.34
N ILE A 182 -16.67 1.72 6.67
CA ILE A 182 -16.67 0.68 5.65
C ILE A 182 -17.24 1.29 4.38
N ILE A 183 -16.41 1.38 3.34
CA ILE A 183 -16.82 1.93 2.04
C ILE A 183 -17.17 0.76 1.12
N GLN A 184 -18.45 0.65 0.77
CA GLN A 184 -18.90 -0.31 -0.26
C GLN A 184 -18.48 0.20 -1.63
N LEU A 185 -17.59 -0.54 -2.28
CA LEU A 185 -17.24 -0.27 -3.67
C LEU A 185 -18.40 -0.64 -4.61
N PRO A 186 -18.53 0.06 -5.76
CA PRO A 186 -19.59 -0.20 -6.73
C PRO A 186 -19.46 -1.60 -7.33
N LYS A 187 -20.56 -2.15 -7.88
CA LYS A 187 -20.59 -3.53 -8.44
C LYS A 187 -19.50 -3.78 -9.48
N ARG A 188 -19.12 -2.78 -10.27
CA ARG A 188 -18.03 -2.88 -11.26
C ARG A 188 -16.66 -3.21 -10.64
N ALA A 189 -16.42 -2.86 -9.37
CA ALA A 189 -15.20 -3.23 -8.67
C ALA A 189 -15.11 -4.74 -8.36
N LYS A 190 -16.21 -5.49 -8.52
CA LYS A 190 -16.23 -6.96 -8.39
C LYS A 190 -15.72 -7.67 -9.64
N LYS A 191 -15.53 -6.97 -10.77
CA LYS A 191 -14.89 -7.56 -11.95
C LYS A 191 -13.47 -7.98 -11.59
N THR A 192 -13.06 -9.16 -12.06
CA THR A 192 -11.79 -9.80 -11.66
C THR A 192 -10.59 -8.88 -11.90
N ASP A 193 -10.53 -8.23 -13.05
CA ASP A 193 -9.48 -7.27 -13.44
C ASP A 193 -9.39 -6.05 -12.51
N VAL A 194 -10.53 -5.46 -12.14
CA VAL A 194 -10.57 -4.32 -11.21
C VAL A 194 -10.15 -4.74 -9.81
N LYS A 195 -10.70 -5.87 -9.35
CA LYS A 195 -10.44 -6.44 -8.03
C LYS A 195 -8.96 -6.78 -7.84
N ASP A 196 -8.36 -7.42 -8.86
CA ASP A 196 -6.94 -7.77 -8.86
C ASP A 196 -6.06 -6.52 -8.85
N GLN A 197 -6.39 -5.47 -9.61
CA GLN A 197 -5.65 -4.20 -9.57
C GLN A 197 -5.75 -3.50 -8.20
N ILE A 198 -6.92 -3.49 -7.56
CA ILE A 198 -7.06 -2.93 -6.19
C ILE A 198 -6.20 -3.73 -5.21
N ARG A 199 -6.26 -5.06 -5.29
CA ARG A 199 -5.46 -5.95 -4.43
C ARG A 199 -3.97 -5.70 -4.62
N GLU A 200 -3.50 -5.72 -5.87
CA GLU A 200 -2.09 -5.52 -6.21
C GLU A 200 -1.58 -4.14 -5.78
N PHE A 201 -2.39 -3.09 -5.97
CA PHE A 201 -2.05 -1.76 -5.52
C PHE A 201 -1.86 -1.70 -4.00
N LEU A 202 -2.79 -2.25 -3.23
CA LEU A 202 -2.69 -2.26 -1.77
C LEU A 202 -1.56 -3.16 -1.27
N ASP A 203 -1.37 -4.34 -1.87
CA ASP A 203 -0.24 -5.24 -1.56
C ASP A 203 1.11 -4.57 -1.87
N ALA A 204 1.19 -3.78 -2.94
CA ALA A 204 2.40 -3.05 -3.30
C ALA A 204 2.78 -1.97 -2.27
N ARG A 205 1.79 -1.45 -1.54
CA ARG A 205 1.95 -0.54 -0.39
C ARG A 205 2.18 -1.27 0.94
N GLY A 206 2.38 -2.59 0.93
CA GLY A 206 2.65 -3.38 2.12
C GLY A 206 1.44 -4.19 2.61
N MET A 207 1.52 -4.70 3.84
CA MET A 207 0.42 -5.47 4.40
C MET A 207 -0.78 -4.58 4.71
N TYR A 208 -1.97 -5.01 4.28
CA TYR A 208 -3.24 -4.33 4.58
C TYR A 208 -4.25 -5.30 5.23
N TYR A 209 -5.31 -4.73 5.79
CA TYR A 209 -6.32 -5.49 6.52
C TYR A 209 -7.39 -6.09 5.60
N LYS A 210 -7.62 -7.42 5.70
CA LYS A 210 -8.71 -8.11 4.98
C LYS A 210 -10.07 -8.02 5.67
N PHE A 211 -10.10 -7.53 6.90
CA PHE A 211 -11.29 -7.22 7.67
C PHE A 211 -11.00 -6.03 8.58
N LEU A 212 -12.01 -5.23 8.91
CA LEU A 212 -11.83 -4.06 9.77
C LEU A 212 -11.39 -4.49 11.19
N PRO A 213 -10.24 -4.04 11.70
CA PRO A 213 -9.81 -4.35 13.06
C PRO A 213 -10.81 -3.88 14.11
N SER A 214 -11.03 -4.69 15.15
CA SER A 214 -11.89 -4.27 16.25
C SER A 214 -11.27 -3.05 16.98
N SER A 215 -12.09 -2.08 17.39
CA SER A 215 -11.67 -0.82 18.03
C SER A 215 -11.03 0.25 17.11
N SER A 216 -11.07 0.09 15.78
CA SER A 216 -10.54 1.07 14.80
C SER A 216 -10.98 2.51 15.09
N GLU A 217 -12.30 2.74 15.17
CA GLU A 217 -12.89 4.05 15.46
C GLU A 217 -12.41 4.63 16.80
N LYS A 218 -12.36 3.81 17.85
CA LYS A 218 -11.92 4.26 19.18
C LYS A 218 -10.47 4.75 19.13
N VAL A 219 -9.58 3.96 18.52
CA VAL A 219 -8.16 4.32 18.40
C VAL A 219 -7.98 5.58 17.54
N PHE A 220 -8.71 5.68 16.43
CA PHE A 220 -8.69 6.88 15.59
C PHE A 220 -9.14 8.14 16.35
N ASN A 221 -10.23 8.06 17.11
CA ASN A 221 -10.75 9.16 17.91
C ASN A 221 -9.80 9.57 19.04
N GLU A 222 -9.00 8.66 19.59
CA GLU A 222 -7.97 8.97 20.59
C GLU A 222 -6.77 9.68 19.96
N ILE A 223 -6.34 9.26 18.77
CA ILE A 223 -5.18 9.84 18.08
C ILE A 223 -5.52 11.19 17.46
N SER A 224 -6.64 11.29 16.75
CA SER A 224 -7.07 12.53 16.06
C SER A 224 -7.13 13.75 17.01
N LYS A 225 -7.51 13.54 18.27
CA LYS A 225 -7.47 14.57 19.32
C LYS A 225 -6.10 15.23 19.50
N LYS A 226 -5.00 14.51 19.25
CA LYS A 226 -3.63 15.06 19.33
C LYS A 226 -3.28 15.97 18.15
N TYR A 227 -3.90 15.73 16.99
CA TYR A 227 -3.61 16.43 15.74
C TYR A 227 -4.54 17.62 15.47
N GLY A 228 -5.54 17.85 16.33
CA GLY A 228 -6.46 18.97 16.21
C GLY A 228 -7.39 18.82 15.00
N THR A 229 -7.28 19.73 14.03
CA THR A 229 -8.11 19.72 12.81
C THR A 229 -7.57 18.73 11.79
N LEU A 230 -8.38 17.75 11.40
CA LEU A 230 -7.99 16.69 10.46
C LEU A 230 -7.50 17.22 9.10
N SER A 231 -8.01 18.36 8.62
CA SER A 231 -7.57 18.98 7.36
C SER A 231 -6.13 19.52 7.38
N ARG A 232 -5.51 19.65 8.56
CA ARG A 232 -4.12 20.07 8.74
C ARG A 232 -3.25 19.00 9.39
N ALA A 233 -3.83 17.83 9.64
CA ALA A 233 -3.13 16.73 10.29
C ALA A 233 -2.17 16.06 9.30
N ASP A 234 -1.01 15.65 9.80
CA ASP A 234 -0.14 14.72 9.09
C ASP A 234 -0.79 13.33 9.13
N TRP A 235 -1.46 12.95 8.04
CA TRP A 235 -2.21 11.69 7.97
C TRP A 235 -1.30 10.48 7.97
N SER A 236 -0.11 10.57 7.36
CA SER A 236 0.85 9.47 7.35
C SER A 236 1.33 9.17 8.76
N ARG A 237 1.63 10.20 9.56
CA ARG A 237 2.00 10.04 10.97
C ARG A 237 0.83 9.54 11.82
N MET A 238 -0.36 10.09 11.62
CA MET A 238 -1.58 9.63 12.31
C MET A 238 -1.84 8.15 12.02
N ARG A 239 -1.65 7.73 10.76
CA ARG A 239 -1.78 6.33 10.35
C ARG A 239 -0.77 5.43 11.05
N TYR A 240 0.50 5.82 11.09
CA TYR A 240 1.51 5.06 11.82
C TYR A 240 1.17 4.88 13.31
N GLU A 241 0.72 5.94 14.00
CA GLU A 241 0.29 5.83 15.40
C GLU A 241 -0.93 4.93 15.57
N TRP A 242 -1.85 4.96 14.62
CA TRP A 242 -3.02 4.10 14.60
C TRP A 242 -2.63 2.63 14.49
N GLU A 243 -1.76 2.28 13.54
CA GLU A 243 -1.24 0.92 13.37
C GLU A 243 -0.56 0.40 14.65
N LYS A 244 0.30 1.23 15.27
CA LYS A 244 1.02 0.88 16.50
C LYS A 244 0.05 0.57 17.65
N ASN A 245 -1.02 1.34 17.79
CA ASN A 245 -2.02 1.16 18.85
C ASN A 245 -2.96 -0.04 18.58
N ILE A 246 -3.36 -0.24 17.32
CA ILE A 246 -4.17 -1.40 16.90
C ILE A 246 -3.42 -2.71 17.18
N LEU A 247 -2.15 -2.80 16.80
CA LEU A 247 -1.35 -4.02 16.99
C LEU A 247 -0.95 -4.28 18.43
N SER A 248 -0.93 -3.24 19.27
CA SER A 248 -0.69 -3.37 20.70
C SER A 248 -1.88 -4.01 21.44
N ASN A 249 -3.07 -4.07 20.83
CA ASN A 249 -4.21 -4.79 21.36
C ASN A 249 -4.09 -6.30 21.10
N LYS A 250 -3.79 -7.08 22.15
CA LYS A 250 -3.64 -8.55 22.09
C LYS A 250 -4.86 -9.29 21.52
N LYS A 251 -6.06 -8.73 21.63
CA LYS A 251 -7.26 -9.31 21.02
C LYS A 251 -7.20 -9.16 19.50
N VAL A 252 -7.00 -7.92 19.03
CA VAL A 252 -6.88 -7.60 17.61
C VAL A 252 -5.72 -8.34 16.96
N PHE A 253 -4.54 -8.36 17.59
CA PHE A 253 -3.37 -9.09 17.07
C PHE A 253 -3.68 -10.57 16.82
N ARG A 254 -4.44 -11.21 17.72
CA ARG A 254 -4.88 -12.61 17.56
C ARG A 254 -5.94 -12.76 16.46
N GLU A 255 -6.89 -11.83 16.37
CA GLU A 255 -7.91 -11.81 15.30
C GLU A 255 -7.25 -11.76 13.92
N LEU A 256 -6.20 -10.95 13.77
CA LEU A 256 -5.42 -10.77 12.53
C LEU A 256 -4.60 -12.00 12.13
N GLY A 257 -4.44 -12.98 13.02
CA GLY A 257 -3.65 -14.17 12.74
C GLY A 257 -2.16 -13.88 12.49
N PHE A 258 -1.66 -12.73 12.94
CA PHE A 258 -0.25 -12.39 12.79
C PHE A 258 0.60 -13.30 13.66
N GLN A 259 1.66 -13.84 13.05
CA GLN A 259 2.67 -14.56 13.80
C GLN A 259 3.48 -13.58 14.65
N LYS A 260 3.86 -14.02 15.85
CA LYS A 260 4.72 -13.23 16.74
C LYS A 260 6.05 -13.00 16.03
N TYR A 261 6.45 -11.74 15.90
CA TYR A 261 7.77 -11.43 15.37
C TYR A 261 8.85 -11.90 16.33
N THR A 262 9.90 -12.50 15.77
CA THR A 262 11.13 -12.84 16.47
C THR A 262 12.28 -12.19 15.72
N PRO A 263 13.19 -11.49 16.41
CA PRO A 263 14.37 -10.92 15.78
C PRO A 263 15.10 -11.96 14.95
N HIS A 264 15.67 -11.53 13.82
CA HIS A 264 16.55 -12.39 13.03
C HIS A 264 17.67 -12.94 13.93
N SER A 265 18.20 -14.11 13.61
CA SER A 265 19.42 -14.63 14.22
C SER A 265 20.09 -15.53 13.20
N ALA A 266 21.38 -15.82 13.39
CA ALA A 266 22.13 -16.73 12.50
C ALA A 266 21.46 -18.11 12.29
N ARG A 267 20.51 -18.51 13.17
CA ARG A 267 19.78 -19.79 13.11
C ARG A 267 18.36 -19.68 12.53
N VAL A 268 17.81 -18.48 12.38
CA VAL A 268 16.41 -18.25 11.96
C VAL A 268 16.41 -17.44 10.67
N LYS A 269 15.77 -17.97 9.62
CA LYS A 269 15.60 -17.26 8.34
C LYS A 269 15.06 -15.84 8.57
N GLU A 270 15.50 -14.87 7.77
CA GLU A 270 15.12 -13.46 7.86
C GLU A 270 13.61 -13.30 8.11
N ASN A 271 13.24 -12.77 9.28
CA ASN A 271 11.85 -12.51 9.60
C ASN A 271 11.45 -11.18 8.94
N GLN A 272 10.77 -11.30 7.79
CA GLN A 272 10.45 -10.16 6.93
C GLN A 272 9.46 -9.17 7.57
N TYR A 273 8.78 -9.53 8.66
CA TYR A 273 7.79 -8.66 9.30
C TYR A 273 8.35 -7.33 9.80
N PHE A 274 9.65 -7.25 10.12
CA PHE A 274 10.29 -5.98 10.47
C PHE A 274 10.17 -4.96 9.33
N PHE A 275 10.26 -5.43 8.09
CA PHE A 275 10.22 -4.60 6.88
C PHE A 275 8.81 -4.50 6.28
N GLU A 276 7.88 -5.37 6.67
CA GLU A 276 6.55 -5.48 6.04
C GLU A 276 5.41 -4.84 6.83
N ARG A 277 5.53 -4.70 8.16
CA ARG A 277 4.50 -4.06 9.00
C ARG A 277 5.08 -3.27 10.14
N VAL A 278 4.24 -2.43 10.74
CA VAL A 278 4.54 -1.82 12.04
C VAL A 278 4.68 -2.91 13.11
N LEU A 279 5.73 -2.80 13.92
CA LEU A 279 5.97 -3.67 15.07
C LEU A 279 5.41 -3.05 16.35
N THR A 280 5.02 -3.92 17.29
CA THR A 280 4.63 -3.48 18.64
C THR A 280 5.85 -3.02 19.44
N ALA A 281 5.64 -2.20 20.47
CA ALA A 281 6.72 -1.74 21.34
C ALA A 281 7.52 -2.90 21.97
N ASN A 282 6.83 -3.99 22.34
CA ASN A 282 7.48 -5.18 22.88
C ASN A 282 8.31 -5.93 21.83
N GLU A 283 7.85 -6.01 20.57
CA GLU A 283 8.64 -6.61 19.48
C GLU A 283 9.91 -5.79 19.20
N LEU A 284 9.83 -4.45 19.22
CA LEU A 284 10.97 -3.56 19.06
C LEU A 284 11.96 -3.66 20.24
N GLU A 285 11.47 -3.67 21.48
CA GLU A 285 12.34 -3.80 22.67
C GLU A 285 13.12 -5.12 22.66
N ASN A 286 12.46 -6.23 22.28
CA ASN A 286 13.14 -7.52 22.15
C ASN A 286 14.23 -7.48 21.05
N THR A 287 13.99 -6.76 19.96
CA THR A 287 15.00 -6.54 18.90
C THR A 287 16.16 -5.71 19.44
N ALA A 288 15.86 -4.60 20.13
CA ALA A 288 16.86 -3.73 20.71
C ALA A 288 17.72 -4.46 21.77
N LEU A 289 17.13 -5.36 22.56
CA LEU A 289 17.86 -6.22 23.49
C LEU A 289 18.84 -7.15 22.76
N ALA A 290 18.40 -7.82 21.70
CA ALA A 290 19.27 -8.69 20.91
C ALA A 290 20.43 -7.91 20.24
N VAL A 291 20.16 -6.70 19.72
CA VAL A 291 21.17 -5.80 19.17
C VAL A 291 22.16 -5.33 20.24
N ARG A 292 21.69 -4.91 21.42
CA ARG A 292 22.56 -4.48 22.54
C ARG A 292 23.44 -5.61 23.05
N ARG A 293 22.93 -6.85 23.03
CA ARG A 293 23.69 -8.07 23.39
C ARG A 293 24.63 -8.55 22.27
N LYS A 294 24.66 -7.87 21.13
CA LYS A 294 25.44 -8.24 19.93
C LYS A 294 25.09 -9.64 19.40
N GLU A 295 23.88 -10.13 19.68
CA GLU A 295 23.35 -11.36 19.11
C GLU A 295 23.02 -11.16 17.61
N ILE A 296 22.72 -9.91 17.25
CA ILE A 296 22.47 -9.45 15.89
C ILE A 296 23.07 -8.07 15.67
N PRO A 297 23.54 -7.76 14.45
CA PRO A 297 24.03 -6.44 14.12
C PRO A 297 22.86 -5.48 13.83
N LEU A 298 23.02 -4.21 14.21
CA LEU A 298 22.01 -3.17 13.93
C LEU A 298 21.87 -2.96 12.41
N SER A 299 22.98 -3.05 11.67
CA SER A 299 23.04 -2.83 10.22
C SER A 299 22.05 -3.66 9.41
N ASP A 300 21.66 -4.85 9.90
CA ASP A 300 20.71 -5.72 9.21
C ASP A 300 19.33 -5.05 9.07
N TYR A 301 18.99 -4.13 9.97
CA TYR A 301 17.73 -3.40 10.02
C TYR A 301 17.81 -1.99 9.42
N LEU A 302 18.99 -1.54 9.00
CA LEU A 302 19.23 -0.18 8.50
C LEU A 302 19.26 -0.09 6.97
N VAL A 303 18.74 -1.09 6.27
CA VAL A 303 18.69 -1.12 4.81
C VAL A 303 17.35 -0.56 4.34
N PHE A 304 17.33 0.72 3.95
CA PHE A 304 16.11 1.45 3.60
C PHE A 304 15.30 0.77 2.48
N GLU A 305 15.96 0.17 1.49
CA GLU A 305 15.33 -0.48 0.34
C GLU A 305 14.59 -1.78 0.69
N LYS A 306 14.85 -2.36 1.87
CA LYS A 306 14.15 -3.58 2.30
C LYS A 306 12.72 -3.30 2.76
N TYR A 307 12.44 -2.10 3.26
CA TYR A 307 11.14 -1.72 3.79
C TYR A 307 10.08 -1.70 2.69
N LYS A 308 8.95 -2.36 2.95
CA LYS A 308 7.85 -2.51 1.98
C LYS A 308 6.87 -1.36 2.01
N ASN A 309 6.85 -0.57 3.09
CA ASN A 309 5.98 0.59 3.23
C ASN A 309 6.59 1.63 4.17
N GLU A 310 6.11 2.85 4.03
CA GLU A 310 6.48 4.03 4.79
C GLU A 310 6.31 3.83 6.31
N TYR A 311 5.27 3.12 6.75
CA TYR A 311 5.02 2.94 8.18
C TYR A 311 5.98 1.94 8.83
N SER A 312 6.45 0.94 8.08
CA SER A 312 7.43 -0.03 8.59
C SER A 312 8.83 0.57 8.71
N VAL A 313 9.19 1.59 7.92
CA VAL A 313 10.45 2.35 8.08
C VAL A 313 10.58 2.93 9.50
N CYS A 314 9.46 3.34 10.10
CA CYS A 314 9.45 3.81 11.48
C CYS A 314 9.95 2.76 12.50
N ASN A 315 9.87 1.45 12.19
CA ASN A 315 10.47 0.42 13.05
C ASN A 315 11.98 0.61 13.20
N GLY A 316 12.68 0.93 12.10
CA GLY A 316 14.11 1.20 12.10
C GLY A 316 14.45 2.39 13.00
N ILE A 317 13.70 3.49 12.87
CA ILE A 317 13.88 4.69 13.70
C ILE A 317 13.66 4.38 15.18
N GLU A 318 12.57 3.70 15.51
CA GLU A 318 12.27 3.34 16.90
C GLU A 318 13.29 2.36 17.47
N LEU A 319 13.80 1.41 16.67
CA LEU A 319 14.90 0.54 17.08
C LEU A 319 16.16 1.34 17.42
N ILE A 320 16.53 2.33 16.59
CA ILE A 320 17.70 3.19 16.84
C ILE A 320 17.56 3.97 18.15
N LYS A 321 16.34 4.43 18.49
CA LYS A 321 16.08 5.12 19.77
C LYS A 321 16.36 4.22 20.99
N LEU A 322 16.18 2.91 20.85
CA LEU A 322 16.28 1.93 21.94
C LEU A 322 17.68 1.32 22.13
N VAL A 323 18.61 1.55 21.20
CA VAL A 323 19.99 1.05 21.29
C VAL A 323 20.94 2.09 21.90
N ASN A 324 22.16 1.67 22.24
CA ASN A 324 23.14 2.52 22.89
C ASN A 324 23.76 3.54 21.92
N ASP A 325 24.23 4.69 22.42
CA ASP A 325 24.73 5.80 21.59
C ASP A 325 25.92 5.44 20.69
N SER A 326 26.77 4.48 21.10
CA SER A 326 27.86 3.98 20.26
C SER A 326 27.34 3.31 18.98
N GLN A 327 26.22 2.60 19.07
CA GLN A 327 25.57 1.90 17.95
C GLN A 327 24.76 2.87 17.08
N LYS A 328 24.17 3.92 17.68
CA LYS A 328 23.40 4.93 16.92
C LYS A 328 24.23 5.61 15.82
N LYS A 329 25.56 5.72 15.97
CA LYS A 329 26.43 6.30 14.94
C LYS A 329 26.38 5.54 13.61
N GLU A 330 26.14 4.23 13.64
CA GLU A 330 26.00 3.40 12.43
C GLU A 330 24.72 3.70 11.66
N SER A 331 23.72 4.31 12.31
CA SER A 331 22.41 4.61 11.72
C SER A 331 22.33 5.91 10.92
N LEU A 332 23.41 6.69 10.88
CA LEU A 332 23.41 8.02 10.29
C LEU A 332 22.91 7.98 8.84
N ASP A 333 23.41 7.07 8.03
CA ASP A 333 23.06 6.97 6.61
C ASP A 333 21.57 6.66 6.41
N PHE A 334 21.05 5.68 7.16
CA PHE A 334 19.64 5.33 7.15
C PHE A 334 18.75 6.51 7.55
N LEU A 335 19.12 7.25 8.60
CA LEU A 335 18.35 8.43 9.04
C LEU A 335 18.37 9.55 7.99
N PHE A 336 19.47 9.75 7.26
CA PHE A 336 19.49 10.70 6.15
C PHE A 336 18.66 10.23 4.94
N ASP A 337 18.58 8.92 4.70
CA ASP A 337 17.69 8.38 3.67
C ASP A 337 16.21 8.55 4.05
N CYS A 338 15.90 8.55 5.35
CA CYS A 338 14.58 8.92 5.88
C CYS A 338 14.23 10.42 5.70
N LEU A 339 15.17 11.28 5.27
CA LEU A 339 14.91 12.69 4.97
C LEU A 339 14.61 12.96 3.49
N ARG A 340 14.45 11.90 2.67
CA ARG A 340 14.25 12.04 1.22
C ARG A 340 12.81 12.33 0.83
N ASP A 341 11.88 12.26 1.76
CA ASP A 341 10.47 12.57 1.54
C ASP A 341 9.92 13.23 2.81
N VAL A 342 9.44 14.48 2.68
CA VAL A 342 9.01 15.30 3.82
C VAL A 342 7.61 14.93 4.30
N ASP A 343 6.83 14.26 3.46
CA ASP A 343 5.44 13.96 3.72
C ASP A 343 5.25 12.57 4.35
N GLU A 344 6.34 11.83 4.57
CA GLU A 344 6.28 10.45 5.05
C GLU A 344 6.35 10.33 6.58
N ALA A 345 5.66 9.33 7.13
CA ALA A 345 5.50 9.12 8.58
C ALA A 345 6.82 9.03 9.37
N TYR A 346 7.90 8.66 8.68
CA TYR A 346 9.25 8.50 9.23
C TYR A 346 10.09 9.79 9.21
N PHE A 347 9.70 10.81 8.45
CA PHE A 347 10.50 12.02 8.23
C PHE A 347 10.80 12.77 9.53
N MET A 348 9.76 13.23 10.21
CA MET A 348 9.87 14.02 11.44
C MET A 348 10.62 13.26 12.55
N PRO A 349 10.27 11.99 12.87
CA PRO A 349 11.02 11.21 13.85
C PRO A 349 12.50 11.02 13.51
N ALA A 350 12.86 10.89 12.22
CA ALA A 350 14.25 10.78 11.80
C ALA A 350 15.01 12.09 11.98
N ALA A 351 14.40 13.22 11.60
CA ALA A 351 15.00 14.55 11.77
C ALA A 351 15.24 14.89 13.25
N GLU A 352 14.28 14.55 14.12
CA GLU A 352 14.43 14.70 15.57
C GLU A 352 15.56 13.83 16.12
N LEU A 353 15.64 12.57 15.70
CA LEU A 353 16.71 11.67 16.15
C LEU A 353 18.09 12.11 15.66
N LEU A 354 18.20 12.66 14.44
CA LEU A 354 19.44 13.26 13.94
C LEU A 354 19.89 14.46 14.78
N LYS A 355 18.94 15.26 15.29
CA LYS A 355 19.25 16.39 16.18
C LYS A 355 19.88 15.94 17.51
N ASP A 356 19.52 14.75 18.00
CA ASP A 356 20.05 14.20 19.25
C ASP A 356 21.43 13.54 19.10
N LEU A 357 21.93 13.36 17.87
CA LEU A 357 23.27 12.83 17.61
C LEU A 357 24.36 13.92 17.70
N PRO A 358 25.65 13.54 17.87
CA PRO A 358 26.75 14.50 17.90
C PRO A 358 26.75 15.39 16.65
N ALA A 359 26.66 16.71 16.88
CA ALA A 359 26.43 17.69 15.84
C ALA A 359 27.54 17.70 14.75
N ASP A 360 28.78 17.44 15.14
CA ASP A 360 29.93 17.34 14.23
C ASP A 360 29.74 16.25 13.17
N LEU A 361 29.21 15.09 13.56
CA LEU A 361 28.92 13.98 12.66
C LEU A 361 27.77 14.32 11.72
N VAL A 362 26.71 14.92 12.27
CA VAL A 362 25.50 15.28 11.53
C VAL A 362 25.82 16.38 10.51
N PHE A 363 26.52 17.45 10.90
CA PHE A 363 26.90 18.56 10.00
C PHE A 363 27.77 18.09 8.84
N LYS A 364 28.79 17.25 9.12
CA LYS A 364 29.62 16.67 8.05
C LYS A 364 28.79 15.87 7.06
N LYS A 365 27.78 15.15 7.54
CA LYS A 365 26.89 14.34 6.69
C LYS A 365 25.85 15.20 5.96
N MET A 366 25.36 16.29 6.58
CA MET A 366 24.50 17.28 5.93
C MET A 366 25.20 17.93 4.75
N GLU A 367 26.45 18.37 4.91
CA GLU A 367 27.26 18.99 3.85
C GLU A 367 27.38 18.05 2.63
N LYS A 368 27.71 16.77 2.88
CA LYS A 368 27.80 15.74 1.83
C LYS A 368 26.46 15.54 1.12
N ASN A 369 25.36 15.47 1.86
CA ASN A 369 24.04 15.21 1.30
C ASN A 369 23.48 16.43 0.56
N ALA A 370 23.71 17.66 1.04
CA ALA A 370 23.32 18.89 0.39
C ALA A 370 23.96 19.00 -1.01
N ARG A 371 25.28 18.77 -1.09
CA ARG A 371 26.01 18.76 -2.36
C ARG A 371 25.44 17.74 -3.33
N ARG A 372 25.28 16.49 -2.89
CA ARG A 372 24.74 15.40 -3.71
C ARG A 372 23.33 15.69 -4.20
N ALA A 373 22.46 16.22 -3.33
CA ALA A 373 21.08 16.53 -3.69
C ALA A 373 21.02 17.62 -4.76
N TYR A 374 21.79 18.71 -4.58
CA TYR A 374 21.82 19.81 -5.53
C TYR A 374 22.39 19.38 -6.89
N GLU A 375 23.54 18.69 -6.90
CA GLU A 375 24.20 18.23 -8.13
C GLU A 375 23.32 17.26 -8.94
N ASN A 376 22.56 16.41 -8.25
CA ASN A 376 21.63 15.47 -8.89
C ASN A 376 20.24 16.07 -9.17
N ARG A 377 20.00 17.35 -8.84
CA ARG A 377 18.68 18.01 -8.94
C ARG A 377 17.58 17.28 -8.16
N ASP A 378 17.92 16.67 -7.03
CA ASP A 378 17.01 15.97 -6.13
C ASP A 378 16.39 16.96 -5.15
N ALA A 379 15.26 17.55 -5.54
CA ALA A 379 14.56 18.58 -4.77
C ALA A 379 14.08 18.08 -3.41
N ASN A 380 13.55 16.85 -3.33
CA ASN A 380 13.00 16.30 -2.09
C ASN A 380 14.11 16.05 -1.06
N ARG A 381 15.23 15.45 -1.50
CA ARG A 381 16.39 15.28 -0.62
C ARG A 381 16.93 16.63 -0.16
N LEU A 382 17.00 17.63 -1.04
CA LEU A 382 17.47 18.96 -0.66
C LEU A 382 16.53 19.63 0.36
N ALA A 383 15.20 19.50 0.18
CA ALA A 383 14.20 20.00 1.11
C ALA A 383 14.36 19.39 2.52
N GLY A 384 14.56 18.07 2.61
CA GLY A 384 14.84 17.40 3.88
C GLY A 384 16.11 17.88 4.56
N ILE A 385 17.19 18.12 3.82
CA ILE A 385 18.43 18.70 4.37
C ILE A 385 18.21 20.13 4.85
N LEU A 386 17.48 20.95 4.09
CA LEU A 386 17.13 22.32 4.49
C LEU A 386 16.29 22.34 5.77
N TYR A 387 15.35 21.41 5.89
CA TYR A 387 14.54 21.23 7.11
C TYR A 387 15.44 20.91 8.31
N LEU A 388 16.32 19.92 8.19
CA LEU A 388 17.26 19.55 9.26
C LEU A 388 18.19 20.73 9.62
N SER A 389 18.71 21.45 8.61
CA SER A 389 19.50 22.67 8.81
C SER A 389 18.78 23.71 9.66
N LYS A 390 17.51 23.97 9.36
CA LYS A 390 16.68 24.88 10.14
C LYS A 390 16.46 24.35 11.56
N LEU A 391 16.15 23.06 11.70
CA LEU A 391 15.89 22.42 12.99
C LEU A 391 17.11 22.47 13.93
N MET A 392 18.32 22.37 13.38
CA MET A 392 19.58 22.41 14.12
C MET A 392 20.16 23.83 14.25
N GLY A 393 19.57 24.84 13.60
CA GLY A 393 20.11 26.20 13.56
C GLY A 393 21.47 26.30 12.85
N HIS A 394 21.74 25.40 11.88
CA HIS A 394 23.00 25.33 11.16
C HIS A 394 22.79 25.21 9.65
N GLU A 395 23.22 26.22 8.91
CA GLU A 395 23.24 26.20 7.44
C GLU A 395 24.54 25.59 6.93
N THR A 396 24.44 24.66 5.98
CA THR A 396 25.60 24.04 5.33
C THR A 396 26.36 25.07 4.50
N GLU A 397 27.69 24.94 4.45
CA GLU A 397 28.54 25.89 3.73
C GLU A 397 28.20 25.89 2.23
N TYR A 398 27.91 24.71 1.67
CA TYR A 398 27.47 24.55 0.30
C TYR A 398 26.20 25.35 -0.01
N ILE A 399 25.15 25.22 0.81
CA ILE A 399 23.87 25.91 0.56
C ILE A 399 24.05 27.42 0.69
N ARG A 400 24.83 27.88 1.68
CA ARG A 400 25.17 29.29 1.84
C ARG A 400 25.84 29.86 0.59
N LYS A 401 26.88 29.18 0.07
CA LYS A 401 27.57 29.58 -1.16
C LYS A 401 26.63 29.63 -2.36
N LYS A 402 25.77 28.63 -2.53
CA LYS A 402 24.81 28.60 -3.65
C LYS A 402 23.78 29.72 -3.57
N LYS A 403 23.28 30.06 -2.37
CA LYS A 403 22.40 31.21 -2.18
C LYS A 403 23.10 32.53 -2.53
N GLU A 404 24.36 32.69 -2.14
CA GLU A 404 25.17 33.88 -2.49
C GLU A 404 25.41 33.99 -4.01
N GLU A 405 25.72 32.88 -4.69
CA GLU A 405 25.86 32.82 -6.15
C GLU A 405 24.56 33.23 -6.86
N ILE A 406 23.41 32.69 -6.43
CA ILE A 406 22.09 33.04 -7.00
C ILE A 406 21.78 34.52 -6.76
N ARG A 407 22.11 35.07 -5.60
CA ARG A 407 21.86 36.48 -5.28
C ARG A 407 22.68 37.40 -6.18
N LYS A 408 23.98 37.13 -6.32
CA LYS A 408 24.87 37.90 -7.19
C LYS A 408 24.45 37.82 -8.67
N GLY A 409 24.09 36.63 -9.16
CA GLY A 409 23.62 36.47 -10.53
C GLY A 409 22.35 37.28 -10.84
N LYS A 410 21.38 37.31 -9.91
CA LYS A 410 20.17 38.14 -10.05
C LYS A 410 20.47 39.64 -9.98
N GLU A 411 21.40 40.06 -9.13
CA GLU A 411 21.85 41.46 -9.04
C GLU A 411 22.55 41.89 -10.35
N GLU A 412 23.39 41.04 -10.94
CA GLU A 412 24.06 41.30 -12.23
C GLU A 412 23.08 41.34 -13.43
N GLU A 413 22.08 40.45 -13.46
CA GLU A 413 21.06 40.43 -14.50
C GLU A 413 20.15 41.67 -14.44
N LEU A 414 19.79 42.10 -13.23
CA LEU A 414 19.06 43.35 -13.01
C LEU A 414 19.89 44.56 -13.45
N GLN A 415 21.18 44.60 -13.12
CA GLN A 415 22.09 45.67 -13.51
C GLN A 415 22.24 45.76 -15.04
N LYS A 416 22.40 44.63 -15.74
CA LYS A 416 22.43 44.58 -17.21
C LYS A 416 21.12 45.03 -17.86
N THR A 417 19.98 44.72 -17.23
CA THR A 417 18.66 45.16 -17.70
C THR A 417 18.49 46.67 -17.52
N ILE A 418 18.99 47.23 -16.42
CA ILE A 418 18.99 48.68 -16.20
C ILE A 418 19.89 49.37 -17.23
N GLU A 419 21.11 48.86 -17.45
CA GLU A 419 22.06 49.42 -18.42
C GLU A 419 21.53 49.37 -19.86
N SER A 420 20.88 48.28 -20.28
CA SER A 420 20.27 48.19 -21.61
C SER A 420 19.10 49.16 -21.81
N VAL A 421 18.31 49.40 -20.76
CA VAL A 421 17.23 50.41 -20.78
C VAL A 421 17.79 51.83 -20.82
N TYR A 422 18.91 52.09 -20.13
CA TYR A 422 19.60 53.39 -20.18
C TYR A 422 20.22 53.67 -21.55
N ASP A 423 20.85 52.68 -22.19
CA ASP A 423 21.37 52.82 -23.55
C ASP A 423 20.25 53.03 -24.58
N THR A 424 19.11 52.35 -24.42
CA THR A 424 17.93 52.56 -25.27
C THR A 424 17.40 54.00 -25.15
N ARG A 425 17.38 54.57 -23.93
CA ARG A 425 16.98 55.99 -23.72
C ARG A 425 17.98 56.98 -24.31
N LYS A 426 19.27 56.66 -24.30
CA LYS A 426 20.32 57.48 -24.92
C LYS A 426 20.22 57.46 -26.45
N TYR A 427 19.91 56.30 -27.03
CA TYR A 427 19.65 56.13 -28.46
C TYR A 427 18.39 56.88 -28.93
N VAL A 428 17.30 56.83 -28.15
CA VAL A 428 16.08 57.60 -28.43
C VAL A 428 16.31 59.12 -28.33
N ARG A 429 17.17 59.58 -27.41
CA ARG A 429 17.51 61.01 -27.30
C ARG A 429 18.37 61.47 -28.49
N TYR A 430 19.28 60.63 -28.98
CA TYR A 430 20.08 60.90 -30.19
C TYR A 430 19.21 60.96 -31.47
N MET A 431 18.17 60.12 -31.56
CA MET A 431 17.22 60.10 -32.69
C MET A 431 16.18 61.25 -32.68
N MET A 432 16.10 62.04 -31.61
CA MET A 432 15.17 63.18 -31.50
C MET A 432 15.87 64.54 -31.59
N GLU A 433 17.20 64.56 -31.74
CA GLU A 433 18.02 65.78 -31.89
C GLU A 433 18.60 65.94 -33.31
N GLU A 434 18.29 65.03 -34.25
CA GLU A 434 18.38 65.22 -35.71
C GLU A 434 16.99 65.54 -36.28
#